data_AF-A0A950VSL2-F1
#
_entry.id   AF-A0A950VSL2-F1
#
_cell.length_a   1.000
_cell.length_b   1.000
_cell.length_c   1.000
_cell.angle_alpha   90.00
_cell.angle_beta   90.00
_cell.angle_gamma   90.00
#
_symmetry.space_group_name_H-M   'P 1'
#
loop_
_entity.id
_entity.type
_entity.pdbx_description
1 polymer ?
#
loop_
_entity_poly.entity_id
_entity_poly.type
_entity_poly.pdbx_seq_one_letter_code
_entity_poly.pdbx_strand_id
1 'polypeptide(L)' 'MSLLRNHIVLMFIYAVATGIFFALLWKETRAERIRTFLVIFCSLFFGGIALAWTMFPFPLR' A
#
# COMPACT_ATOMS: atom_id res chain seq x y z
N MET A 1 -2.93 -23.92 4.67
CA MET A 1 -1.96 -22.95 4.10
C MET A 1 -2.20 -21.61 4.80
N SER A 2 -1.26 -21.15 5.64
CA SER A 2 -1.44 -19.93 6.43
C SER A 2 -1.62 -18.70 5.54
N LEU A 3 -2.68 -17.91 5.78
CA LEU A 3 -2.97 -16.67 5.07
C LEU A 3 -1.80 -15.67 5.15
N LEU A 4 -1.01 -15.72 6.23
CA LEU A 4 0.18 -14.90 6.43
C LEU A 4 1.34 -15.26 5.51
N ARG A 5 1.29 -16.38 4.80
CA ARG A 5 2.30 -16.74 3.79
C ARG A 5 2.01 -16.11 2.43
N ASN A 6 0.82 -15.55 2.23
CA ASN A 6 0.48 -14.91 0.96
C ASN A 6 1.07 -13.49 0.93
N HIS A 7 2.04 -13.27 0.04
CA HIS A 7 2.76 -12.00 -0.07
C HIS A 7 1.82 -10.82 -0.36
N ILE A 8 0.77 -11.06 -1.15
CA ILE A 8 -0.25 -10.05 -1.47
C ILE A 8 -1.01 -9.61 -0.21
N VAL A 9 -1.34 -10.57 0.67
CA VAL A 9 -2.04 -10.28 1.94
C VAL A 9 -1.15 -9.46 2.86
N LEU A 10 0.15 -9.76 2.92
CA LEU A 10 1.12 -8.97 3.70
C LEU A 10 1.27 -7.55 3.14
N MET A 11 1.38 -7.38 1.82
CA MET A 11 1.44 -6.05 1.20
C MET A 11 0.16 -5.24 1.48
N PHE A 12 -1.01 -5.89 1.42
CA PHE A 12 -2.27 -5.23 1.72
C PHE A 12 -2.34 -4.78 3.18
N ILE A 13 -2.02 -5.67 4.13
CA ILE A 13 -2.01 -5.34 5.56
C ILE A 13 -1.02 -4.20 5.84
N TYR A 14 0.16 -4.24 5.24
CA TYR A 14 1.16 -3.20 5.40
C TYR A 14 0.68 -1.86 4.86
N ALA A 15 0.17 -1.81 3.63
CA ALA A 15 -0.36 -0.59 3.03
C ALA A 15 -1.52 0.00 3.84
N VAL A 16 -2.42 -0.84 4.37
CA VAL A 16 -3.50 -0.39 5.27
C VAL A 16 -2.95 0.16 6.57
N ALA A 17 -2.03 -0.55 7.24
CA ALA A 17 -1.45 -0.12 8.51
C ALA A 17 -0.69 1.22 8.37
N THR A 18 0.16 1.34 7.35
CA THR A 18 0.92 2.56 7.05
C THR A 18 -0.02 3.71 6.69
N GLY A 19 -1.04 3.46 5.86
CA GLY A 19 -2.05 4.45 5.53
C GLY A 19 -2.79 4.95 6.77
N ILE A 20 -3.24 4.04 7.64
CA ILE A 20 -3.96 4.39 8.88
C ILE A 20 -3.07 5.22 9.80
N PHE A 21 -1.80 4.83 9.94
CA PHE A 21 -0.83 5.54 10.77
C PHE A 21 -0.66 6.99 10.32
N PHE A 22 -0.34 7.21 9.03
CA PHE A 22 -0.18 8.58 8.52
C PHE A 22 -1.47 9.39 8.51
N ALA A 23 -2.61 8.73 8.24
CA ALA A 23 -3.90 9.38 8.28
C ALA A 23 -4.26 9.87 9.70
N LEU A 24 -3.97 9.06 10.72
CA LEU A 24 -4.13 9.44 12.13
C LEU A 24 -3.15 10.53 12.59
N LEU A 25 -1.91 10.48 12.10
CA LEU A 25 -0.85 11.36 12.56
C LEU A 25 -0.96 12.78 11.98
N TRP A 26 -1.41 12.93 10.73
CA TRP A 26 -1.25 14.19 9.98
C TRP A 26 -2.46 15.13 10.03
N LYS A 27 -3.70 14.63 10.17
CA LYS A 27 -4.92 15.44 10.02
C LYS A 27 -5.95 15.16 11.11
N GLU A 28 -6.40 16.23 11.78
CA GLU A 28 -7.46 16.17 12.80
C GLU A 28 -8.87 16.03 12.17
N THR A 29 -9.09 16.53 10.96
CA THR A 29 -10.41 16.53 10.31
C THR A 29 -10.70 15.21 9.61
N ARG A 30 -11.84 14.57 9.92
CA ARG A 30 -12.26 13.26 9.35
C ARG A 30 -12.16 13.19 7.82
N ALA A 31 -12.60 14.24 7.11
CA ALA A 31 -12.60 14.27 5.65
C ALA A 31 -11.17 14.28 5.06
N GLU A 32 -10.28 15.11 5.61
CA GLU A 32 -8.88 15.18 5.17
C GLU A 32 -8.10 13.93 5.55
N ARG A 33 -8.43 13.32 6.69
CA ARG A 33 -7.86 12.06 7.16
C ARG A 33 -8.19 10.90 6.20
N ILE A 34 -9.44 10.79 5.74
CA ILE A 34 -9.84 9.76 4.76
C ILE A 34 -9.16 10.01 3.41
N ARG A 35 -9.07 11.27 2.97
CA ARG A 35 -8.38 11.62 1.73
C ARG A 35 -6.90 11.25 1.79
N THR A 36 -6.23 11.57 2.90
CA THR A 36 -4.81 11.25 3.12
C THR A 36 -4.59 9.74 3.18
N PHE A 37 -5.46 9.03 3.90
CA PHE A 37 -5.46 7.57 3.94
C PHE A 37 -5.54 6.97 2.53
N LEU A 38 -6.53 7.39 1.72
CA LEU A 38 -6.73 6.88 0.38
C LEU A 38 -5.54 7.19 -0.54
N VAL A 39 -4.99 8.41 -0.47
CA VAL A 39 -3.82 8.79 -1.28
C VAL A 39 -2.61 7.92 -0.93
N ILE A 40 -2.30 7.76 0.36
CA ILE A 40 -1.16 6.95 0.81
C ILE A 40 -1.37 5.47 0.49
N PHE A 41 -2.56 4.94 0.78
CA PHE A 41 -2.92 3.56 0.48
C PHE A 41 -2.82 3.26 -1.02
N CYS A 42 -3.44 4.07 -1.87
CA CYS A 42 -3.36 3.90 -3.32
C CYS A 42 -1.91 4.04 -3.81
N SER A 43 -1.15 5.00 -3.30
CA SER A 43 0.25 5.19 -3.70
C SER A 43 1.12 3.99 -3.33
N LEU A 44 0.96 3.42 -2.13
CA LEU A 44 1.69 2.24 -1.70
C LEU A 44 1.26 0.97 -2.44
N PHE A 45 -0.05 0.79 -2.62
CA PHE A 45 -0.58 -0.41 -3.24
C PHE A 45 -0.32 -0.43 -4.75
N PHE A 46 -0.75 0.61 -5.46
CA PHE A 46 -0.50 0.72 -6.90
C PHE A 46 0.97 1.00 -7.21
N GLY A 47 1.67 1.79 -6.39
CA GLY A 47 3.11 2.01 -6.56
C GLY A 47 3.92 0.74 -6.37
N GLY A 48 3.58 -0.09 -5.37
CA GLY A 48 4.21 -1.39 -5.19
C GLY A 48 3.96 -2.36 -6.36
N ILE A 49 2.73 -2.39 -6.88
CA ILE A 49 2.38 -3.20 -8.06
C ILE A 49 3.10 -2.68 -9.31
N ALA A 50 3.08 -1.37 -9.54
CA ALA A 50 3.76 -0.73 -10.66
C ALA A 50 5.27 -0.98 -10.59
N LEU A 51 5.89 -0.86 -9.43
CA LEU A 51 7.30 -1.20 -9.21
C LEU A 51 7.59 -2.68 -9.45
N ALA A 52 6.73 -3.59 -8.98
CA ALA A 52 6.87 -5.00 -9.28
C ALA A 52 6.78 -5.28 -10.79
N TRP A 53 5.92 -4.55 -11.50
CA TRP A 53 5.77 -4.63 -12.95
C TRP A 53 6.97 -4.03 -13.70
N THR A 54 7.52 -2.91 -13.22
CA THR A 54 8.76 -2.31 -13.75
C THR A 54 10.03 -3.02 -13.29
N MET A 55 9.95 -3.94 -12.33
CA MET A 55 10.96 -4.96 -12.06
C MET A 55 10.84 -6.18 -12.97
N PHE A 56 9.71 -6.33 -13.68
CA PHE A 56 9.45 -7.35 -14.69
C PHE A 56 9.69 -6.96 -16.17
N PRO A 57 10.45 -5.91 -16.56
CA PRO A 57 10.80 -5.70 -17.94
C PRO A 57 11.92 -6.67 -18.30
N PHE A 58 11.55 -7.64 -19.12
CA PHE A 58 12.41 -8.32 -20.09
C PHE A 58 13.35 -9.43 -19.59
N PRO A 59 13.51 -10.47 -20.43
CA PRO A 59 13.82 -11.82 -20.05
C PRO A 59 15.29 -11.95 -19.66
N LEU A 60 15.53 -12.83 -18.68
CA LEU A 60 16.77 -13.58 -18.57
C LEU A 60 17.06 -14.14 -19.98
N ARG A 61 18.04 -13.57 -20.69
CA ARG A 61 18.71 -14.29 -21.77
C ARG A 61 19.42 -15.49 -21.19
#